data_AF-A0A2N0TPH4-F1
#
_entry.id   AF-A0A2N0TPH4-F1
#
_cell.length_a   1.000
_cell.length_b   1.000
_cell.length_c   1.000
_cell.angle_alpha   90.00
_cell.angle_beta   90.00
_cell.angle_gamma   90.00
#
_symmetry.space_group_name_H-M   'P 1'
#
loop_
_entity.id
_entity.type
_entity.pdbx_description
1 polymer ?
#
loop_
_entity_poly.entity_id
_entity_poly.type
_entity_poly.pdbx_seq_one_letter_code
_entity_poly.pdbx_strand_id
1 'polypeptide(L)'
;MEITKKEIEQLIELRKEDTFLNHFWNILSRNYQPNGEVGRTEIKVWRQSIWNSTFYPIFIFELNANNHLVNIKDKINPIGKLFFVLFVAGQLYLLLPRTLPQADYLLSWVPFLVVFAFLWILILIGRSLYRFEKKNQLKQIFEILDIETEPEKIEKEWSLKNILIRSFTYPFCLFLIFLSIFLYIPEGQYLLTFGTLSMVGFYLVSDLRMILRKKTNGNNV
;
A
#
# COMPACT_ATOMS: atom_id res chain seq x y z
N MET A 1 30.57 -9.51 -9.85
CA MET A 1 30.11 -10.84 -9.39
C MET A 1 28.93 -11.22 -10.27
N GLU A 2 28.89 -12.42 -10.86
CA GLU A 2 27.78 -12.86 -11.71
C GLU A 2 26.81 -13.70 -10.89
N ILE A 3 25.55 -13.26 -10.77
CA ILE A 3 24.53 -13.96 -10.00
C ILE A 3 24.01 -15.13 -10.81
N THR A 4 24.05 -16.31 -10.23
CA THR A 4 23.65 -17.57 -10.83
C THR A 4 22.20 -17.92 -10.49
N LYS A 5 21.61 -18.77 -11.33
CA LYS A 5 20.28 -19.36 -11.08
C LYS A 5 20.15 -19.99 -9.69
N LYS A 6 21.19 -20.67 -9.21
CA LYS A 6 21.16 -21.37 -7.91
C LYS A 6 21.00 -20.40 -6.73
N GLU A 7 21.65 -19.23 -6.80
CA GLU A 7 21.53 -18.20 -5.78
C GLU A 7 20.13 -17.59 -5.78
N ILE A 8 19.54 -17.36 -6.95
CA ILE A 8 18.15 -16.88 -7.06
C ILE A 8 17.15 -17.91 -6.53
N GLU A 9 17.38 -19.20 -6.76
CA GLU A 9 16.52 -20.26 -6.21
C GLU A 9 16.50 -20.29 -4.67
N GLN A 10 17.55 -19.80 -3.99
CA GLN A 10 17.58 -19.70 -2.52
C GLN A 10 16.63 -18.63 -1.99
N LEU A 11 16.17 -17.69 -2.82
CA LEU A 11 15.15 -16.71 -2.45
C LEU A 11 13.77 -17.33 -2.27
N ILE A 12 13.56 -18.58 -2.72
CA ILE A 12 12.27 -19.26 -2.72
C ILE A 12 12.21 -20.26 -1.57
N GLU A 13 11.35 -20.01 -0.59
CA GLU A 13 11.07 -20.95 0.49
C GLU A 13 10.00 -21.96 0.05
N LEU A 14 8.96 -21.49 -0.66
CA LEU A 14 7.87 -22.33 -1.16
C LEU A 14 7.77 -22.28 -2.68
N ARG A 15 8.00 -23.42 -3.33
CA ARG A 15 7.80 -23.56 -4.78
C ARG A 15 6.31 -23.60 -5.11
N LYS A 16 5.85 -22.63 -5.91
CA LYS A 16 4.48 -22.55 -6.44
C LYS A 16 4.51 -21.93 -7.84
N GLU A 17 3.53 -22.26 -8.65
CA GLU A 17 3.37 -21.65 -9.98
C GLU A 17 2.72 -20.25 -9.88
N ASP A 18 3.13 -19.31 -10.74
CA ASP A 18 2.52 -17.99 -10.89
C ASP A 18 1.16 -18.11 -11.60
N THR A 19 0.15 -18.52 -10.83
CA THR A 19 -1.23 -18.67 -11.31
C THR A 19 -2.20 -17.87 -10.44
N PHE A 20 -3.32 -17.47 -11.03
CA PHE A 20 -4.36 -16.70 -10.33
C PHE A 20 -4.80 -17.38 -9.02
N LEU A 21 -5.08 -18.68 -9.04
CA LEU A 21 -5.56 -19.42 -7.88
C LEU A 21 -4.51 -19.50 -6.77
N ASN A 22 -3.24 -19.69 -7.11
CA ASN A 22 -2.16 -19.69 -6.14
C ASN A 22 -2.01 -18.32 -5.46
N HIS A 23 -2.11 -17.23 -6.23
CA HIS A 23 -2.10 -15.88 -5.67
C HIS A 23 -3.34 -15.61 -4.79
N PHE A 24 -4.52 -16.05 -5.21
CA PHE A 24 -5.74 -15.91 -4.43
C PHE A 24 -5.63 -16.63 -3.09
N TRP A 25 -5.19 -17.89 -3.12
CA TRP A 25 -4.99 -18.66 -1.89
C TRP A 25 -3.88 -18.09 -1.01
N ASN A 26 -2.81 -17.53 -1.59
CA ASN A 26 -1.74 -16.89 -0.83
C ASN A 26 -2.27 -15.72 0.00
N ILE A 27 -3.12 -14.88 -0.61
CA ILE A 27 -3.75 -13.73 0.07
C ILE A 27 -4.70 -14.20 1.18
N LEU A 28 -5.52 -15.22 0.91
CA LEU A 28 -6.46 -15.76 1.91
C LEU A 28 -5.76 -16.42 3.09
N SER A 29 -4.77 -17.27 2.81
CA SER A 29 -3.99 -17.98 3.84
C SER A 29 -3.06 -17.07 4.64
N ARG A 30 -2.86 -15.83 4.18
CA ARG A 30 -1.92 -14.86 4.74
C ARG A 30 -0.51 -15.43 4.90
N ASN A 31 -0.04 -16.21 3.92
CA ASN A 31 1.31 -16.75 3.95
C ASN A 31 2.36 -15.69 3.52
N TYR A 32 3.15 -15.22 4.47
CA TYR A 32 4.21 -14.21 4.29
C TYR A 32 5.59 -14.77 3.88
N GLN A 33 5.69 -16.08 3.65
CA GLN A 33 6.91 -16.72 3.17
C GLN A 33 7.20 -16.33 1.72
N PRO A 34 8.48 -16.24 1.31
CA PRO A 34 8.85 -16.09 -0.10
C PRO A 34 8.38 -17.31 -0.91
N ASN A 35 7.50 -17.06 -1.88
CA ASN A 35 7.05 -18.08 -2.82
C ASN A 35 7.71 -17.82 -4.18
N GLY A 36 7.82 -18.85 -5.02
CA GLY A 36 8.34 -18.65 -6.36
C GLY A 36 8.22 -19.83 -7.30
N GLU A 37 8.34 -19.52 -8.58
CA GLU A 37 8.30 -20.43 -9.72
C GLU A 37 9.68 -20.49 -10.37
N VAL A 38 10.22 -21.69 -10.55
CA VAL A 38 11.53 -21.90 -11.19
C VAL A 38 11.31 -22.39 -12.62
N GLY A 39 11.49 -21.50 -13.58
CA GLY A 39 11.47 -21.83 -15.01
C GLY A 39 12.85 -22.19 -15.57
N ARG A 40 12.93 -22.40 -16.89
CA ARG A 40 14.21 -22.65 -17.58
C ARG A 40 15.01 -21.36 -17.74
N THR A 41 14.37 -20.32 -18.26
CA THR A 41 14.97 -19.02 -18.61
C THR A 41 14.55 -17.89 -17.67
N GLU A 42 13.57 -18.12 -16.82
CA GLU A 42 13.09 -17.13 -15.86
C GLU A 42 12.81 -17.77 -14.50
N ILE A 43 13.06 -17.03 -13.42
CA ILE A 43 12.60 -17.36 -12.07
C ILE A 43 11.69 -16.25 -11.59
N LYS A 44 10.54 -16.60 -11.02
CA LYS A 44 9.60 -15.65 -10.45
C LYS A 44 9.60 -15.78 -8.95
N VAL A 45 9.73 -14.68 -8.23
CA VAL A 45 9.72 -14.64 -6.76
C VAL A 45 8.72 -13.59 -6.30
N TRP A 46 7.90 -13.94 -5.32
CA TRP A 46 6.97 -13.01 -4.72
C TRP A 46 6.83 -13.25 -3.22
N ARG A 47 6.58 -12.16 -2.51
CA ARG A 47 6.36 -12.18 -1.07
C ARG A 47 5.34 -11.13 -0.70
N GLN A 48 4.28 -11.54 -0.03
CA GLN A 48 3.36 -10.60 0.60
C GLN A 48 3.97 -10.05 1.89
N SER A 49 3.56 -8.85 2.26
CA SER A 49 3.80 -8.23 3.57
C SER A 49 2.51 -7.60 4.08
N ILE A 50 2.51 -7.16 5.34
CA ILE A 50 1.36 -6.46 5.93
C ILE A 50 1.04 -5.18 5.14
N TRP A 51 2.06 -4.56 4.55
CA TRP A 51 1.96 -3.28 3.86
C TRP A 51 1.44 -3.40 2.43
N ASN A 52 1.85 -4.44 1.68
CA ASN A 52 1.38 -4.63 0.31
C ASN A 52 0.30 -5.71 0.16
N SER A 53 0.03 -6.52 1.19
CA SER A 53 -1.03 -7.54 1.31
C SER A 53 -1.56 -8.12 -0.01
N THR A 54 -2.54 -7.47 -0.65
CA THR A 54 -3.19 -7.94 -1.90
C THR A 54 -2.45 -7.51 -3.17
N PHE A 55 -1.63 -6.47 -3.10
CA PHE A 55 -0.96 -5.77 -4.20
C PHE A 55 0.56 -5.99 -4.22
N TYR A 56 1.08 -7.09 -3.68
CA TYR A 56 2.53 -7.35 -3.73
C TYR A 56 3.07 -7.51 -5.17
N PRO A 57 4.33 -7.13 -5.41
CA PRO A 57 5.00 -7.36 -6.68
C PRO A 57 5.42 -8.82 -6.84
N ILE A 58 5.49 -9.26 -8.09
CA ILE A 58 6.16 -10.48 -8.53
C ILE A 58 7.43 -10.03 -9.25
N PHE A 59 8.59 -10.38 -8.72
CA PHE A 59 9.89 -10.14 -9.34
C PHE A 59 10.20 -11.28 -10.31
N ILE A 60 10.60 -10.95 -11.53
CA ILE A 60 10.92 -11.88 -12.61
C ILE A 60 12.40 -11.69 -12.93
N PHE A 61 13.19 -12.71 -12.65
CA PHE A 61 14.62 -12.77 -12.90
C PHE A 61 14.84 -13.46 -14.25
N GLU A 62 15.35 -12.73 -15.24
CA GLU A 62 15.64 -13.25 -16.58
C GLU A 62 17.07 -13.78 -16.62
N LEU A 63 17.23 -15.00 -17.12
CA LEU A 63 18.51 -15.71 -17.18
C LEU A 63 18.99 -15.83 -18.63
N ASN A 64 20.31 -15.77 -18.84
CA ASN A 64 20.91 -16.11 -20.12
C ASN A 64 21.07 -17.65 -20.30
N ALA A 65 21.60 -18.06 -21.45
CA ALA A 65 21.88 -19.48 -21.73
C ALA A 65 22.86 -20.14 -20.74
N ASN A 66 23.70 -19.35 -20.07
CA ASN A 66 24.64 -19.81 -19.05
C ASN A 66 24.04 -19.83 -17.64
N ASN A 67 22.73 -19.59 -17.49
CA ASN A 67 22.02 -19.48 -16.21
C ASN A 67 22.50 -18.33 -15.31
N HIS A 68 23.00 -17.24 -15.90
CA HIS A 68 23.33 -16.02 -15.17
C HIS A 68 22.23 -14.98 -15.33
N LEU A 69 22.01 -14.20 -14.26
CA LEU A 69 21.06 -13.11 -14.24
C LEU A 69 21.43 -12.04 -15.27
N VAL A 70 20.48 -11.67 -16.12
CA VAL A 70 20.62 -10.57 -17.08
C VAL A 70 19.78 -9.38 -16.66
N ASN A 71 18.60 -9.63 -16.09
CA ASN A 71 17.63 -8.59 -15.84
C ASN A 71 16.65 -8.97 -14.73
N ILE A 72 16.11 -7.96 -14.05
CA ILE A 72 15.04 -8.12 -13.06
C ILE A 72 13.89 -7.20 -13.46
N LYS A 73 12.75 -7.81 -13.78
CA LYS A 73 11.49 -7.12 -14.03
C LYS A 73 10.55 -7.31 -12.85
N ASP A 74 9.51 -6.50 -12.79
CA ASP A 74 8.43 -6.69 -11.85
C ASP A 74 7.07 -6.52 -12.52
N LYS A 75 6.08 -7.22 -11.98
CA LYS A 75 4.67 -7.02 -12.29
C LYS A 75 3.84 -7.10 -11.03
N ILE A 76 2.69 -6.44 -11.02
CA ILE A 76 1.71 -6.64 -9.95
C ILE A 76 1.09 -8.03 -10.08
N ASN A 77 0.83 -8.68 -8.95
CA ASN A 77 0.16 -9.97 -8.96
C ASN A 77 -1.28 -9.87 -9.56
N PRO A 78 -1.80 -10.95 -10.14
CA PRO A 78 -3.07 -10.91 -10.88
C PRO A 78 -4.27 -10.55 -9.99
N ILE A 79 -4.24 -10.91 -8.71
CA ILE A 79 -5.31 -10.59 -7.75
C ILE A 79 -5.32 -9.09 -7.44
N GLY A 80 -4.16 -8.51 -7.14
CA GLY A 80 -4.02 -7.07 -6.98
C GLY A 80 -4.51 -6.28 -8.20
N LYS A 81 -4.24 -6.77 -9.42
CA LYS A 81 -4.77 -6.17 -10.65
C LYS A 81 -6.30 -6.23 -10.71
N LEU A 82 -6.90 -7.37 -10.39
CA LEU A 82 -8.36 -7.53 -10.36
C LEU A 82 -9.00 -6.62 -9.31
N PHE A 83 -8.47 -6.60 -8.08
CA PHE A 83 -8.97 -5.72 -7.01
C PHE A 83 -8.90 -4.25 -7.40
N PHE A 84 -7.84 -3.82 -8.09
CA PHE A 84 -7.75 -2.45 -8.59
C PHE A 84 -8.88 -2.13 -9.59
N VAL A 85 -9.14 -3.03 -10.54
CA VAL A 85 -10.23 -2.86 -11.53
C VAL A 85 -11.59 -2.83 -10.84
N LEU A 86 -11.85 -3.78 -9.93
CA LEU A 86 -13.11 -3.84 -9.18
C LEU A 86 -13.30 -2.60 -8.30
N PHE A 87 -12.22 -2.10 -7.68
CA PHE A 87 -12.27 -0.87 -6.89
C PHE A 87 -12.69 0.31 -7.77
N VAL A 88 -12.04 0.52 -8.93
CA VAL A 88 -12.39 1.60 -9.86
C VAL A 88 -13.83 1.46 -10.38
N ALA A 89 -14.23 0.26 -10.80
CA ALA A 89 -15.58 -0.01 -11.28
C ALA A 89 -16.65 0.23 -10.18
N GLY A 90 -16.36 -0.20 -8.96
CA GLY A 90 -17.22 0.04 -7.80
C GLY A 90 -17.39 1.54 -7.50
N GLN A 91 -16.32 2.34 -7.63
CA GLN A 91 -16.43 3.79 -7.48
C GLN A 91 -17.30 4.41 -8.57
N LEU A 92 -17.10 4.03 -9.83
CA LEU A 92 -17.95 4.52 -10.94
C LEU A 92 -19.41 4.16 -10.70
N TYR A 93 -19.70 2.94 -10.24
CA TYR A 93 -21.05 2.52 -9.89
C TYR A 93 -21.67 3.33 -8.75
N LEU A 94 -20.91 3.65 -7.70
CA LEU A 94 -21.39 4.47 -6.58
C LEU A 94 -21.64 5.93 -6.99
N LEU A 95 -20.91 6.44 -7.98
CA LEU A 95 -21.07 7.79 -8.52
C LEU A 95 -22.24 7.90 -9.51
N LEU A 96 -22.83 6.77 -9.96
CA LEU A 96 -24.01 6.82 -10.80
C LEU A 96 -25.20 7.33 -9.97
N PRO A 97 -25.84 8.44 -10.38
CA PRO A 97 -27.01 8.94 -9.68
C PRO A 97 -28.12 7.89 -9.71
N ARG A 98 -28.50 7.37 -8.53
CA ARG A 98 -29.58 6.38 -8.39
C ARG A 98 -30.97 6.99 -8.60
N THR A 99 -31.06 8.30 -8.51
CA THR A 99 -32.24 9.12 -8.78
C THR A 99 -31.80 10.43 -9.42
N LEU A 100 -32.50 10.89 -10.46
CA LEU A 100 -32.30 12.23 -11.02
C LEU A 100 -32.88 13.24 -10.01
N PRO A 101 -32.07 14.13 -9.39
CA PRO A 101 -32.61 15.10 -8.45
C PRO A 101 -33.43 16.15 -9.20
N GLN A 102 -34.65 16.43 -8.72
CA GLN A 102 -35.43 17.62 -9.09
C GLN A 102 -34.91 18.89 -8.39
N ALA A 103 -33.87 18.78 -7.56
CA ALA A 103 -33.29 19.87 -6.77
C ALA A 103 -32.12 20.55 -7.47
N ASP A 104 -31.79 21.77 -7.03
CA ASP A 104 -30.68 22.59 -7.52
C ASP A 104 -29.42 21.76 -7.77
N TYR A 105 -29.08 21.63 -9.05
CA TYR A 105 -28.02 20.76 -9.53
C TYR A 105 -26.71 21.00 -8.78
N LEU A 106 -26.34 22.26 -8.54
CA LEU A 106 -25.02 22.63 -8.00
C LEU A 106 -24.75 22.14 -6.57
N LEU A 107 -25.73 22.23 -5.66
CA LEU A 107 -25.54 21.82 -4.26
C LEU A 107 -25.45 20.29 -4.12
N SER A 108 -26.11 19.58 -5.04
CA SER A 108 -26.18 18.11 -5.04
C SER A 108 -24.84 17.44 -5.38
N TRP A 109 -23.92 18.11 -6.10
CA TRP A 109 -22.64 17.52 -6.52
C TRP A 109 -21.52 17.61 -5.48
N VAL A 110 -21.64 18.49 -4.49
CA VAL A 110 -20.56 18.73 -3.50
C VAL A 110 -20.16 17.44 -2.75
N PRO A 111 -21.09 16.61 -2.25
CA PRO A 111 -20.72 15.36 -1.58
C PRO A 111 -20.00 14.37 -2.52
N PHE A 112 -20.43 14.30 -3.79
CA PHE A 112 -19.79 13.45 -4.80
C PHE A 112 -18.36 13.89 -5.08
N LEU A 113 -18.10 15.19 -5.19
CA LEU A 113 -16.76 15.74 -5.40
C LEU A 113 -15.84 15.44 -4.20
N VAL A 114 -16.34 15.57 -2.97
CA VAL A 114 -15.55 15.28 -1.77
C VAL A 114 -15.21 13.79 -1.66
N VAL A 115 -16.20 12.92 -1.90
CA VAL A 115 -15.97 11.46 -1.94
C VAL A 115 -14.99 11.11 -3.05
N PHE A 116 -15.14 11.67 -4.25
CA PHE A 116 -14.23 11.44 -5.37
C PHE A 116 -12.80 11.90 -5.05
N ALA A 117 -12.62 13.09 -4.48
CA ALA A 117 -11.32 13.61 -4.08
C ALA A 117 -10.66 12.72 -3.01
N PHE A 118 -11.42 12.27 -2.01
CA PHE A 118 -10.92 11.36 -0.98
C PHE A 118 -10.48 10.02 -1.57
N LEU A 119 -11.27 9.42 -2.46
CA LEU A 119 -10.91 8.18 -3.15
C LEU A 119 -9.66 8.33 -4.02
N TRP A 120 -9.52 9.46 -4.71
CA TRP A 120 -8.33 9.75 -5.50
C TRP A 120 -7.07 9.80 -4.63
N ILE A 121 -7.17 10.42 -3.45
CA ILE A 121 -6.10 10.43 -2.45
C ILE A 121 -5.75 9.01 -2.01
N LEU A 122 -6.74 8.14 -1.74
CA LEU A 122 -6.50 6.74 -1.41
C LEU A 122 -5.73 5.99 -2.50
N ILE A 123 -6.04 6.23 -3.78
CA ILE A 123 -5.31 5.65 -4.91
C ILE A 123 -3.85 6.12 -4.89
N LEU A 124 -3.60 7.42 -4.68
CA LEU A 124 -2.24 7.96 -4.63
C LEU A 124 -1.42 7.36 -3.48
N ILE A 125 -2.03 7.20 -2.31
CA ILE A 125 -1.41 6.56 -1.14
C ILE A 125 -1.10 5.10 -1.45
N GLY A 126 -2.06 4.35 -2.00
CA GLY A 126 -1.86 2.94 -2.38
C GLY A 126 -0.70 2.79 -3.37
N ARG A 127 -0.59 3.68 -4.36
CA ARG A 127 0.55 3.71 -5.30
C ARG A 127 1.87 4.06 -4.60
N SER A 128 1.84 4.95 -3.62
CA SER A 128 3.01 5.28 -2.81
C SER A 128 3.49 4.07 -2.00
N LEU A 129 2.57 3.40 -1.31
CA LEU A 129 2.81 2.20 -0.51
C LEU A 129 3.35 1.05 -1.34
N TYR A 130 2.76 0.79 -2.51
CA TYR A 130 3.27 -0.19 -3.47
C TYR A 130 4.71 0.08 -3.86
N ARG A 131 5.03 1.32 -4.24
CA ARG A 131 6.39 1.71 -4.65
C ARG A 131 7.39 1.60 -3.50
N PHE A 132 6.99 1.99 -2.30
CA PHE A 132 7.80 1.89 -1.10
C PHE A 132 8.15 0.42 -0.80
N GLU A 133 7.13 -0.43 -0.73
CA GLU A 133 7.32 -1.83 -0.39
C GLU A 133 8.07 -2.60 -1.48
N LYS A 134 7.80 -2.30 -2.77
CA LYS A 134 8.57 -2.84 -3.89
C LYS A 134 10.06 -2.53 -3.74
N LYS A 135 10.42 -1.28 -3.45
CA LYS A 135 11.83 -0.88 -3.26
C LYS A 135 12.46 -1.62 -2.08
N ASN A 136 11.73 -1.73 -0.98
CA ASN A 136 12.18 -2.44 0.21
C ASN A 136 12.44 -3.92 -0.06
N GLN A 137 11.52 -4.60 -0.76
CA GLN A 137 11.68 -6.01 -1.12
C GLN A 137 12.82 -6.24 -2.12
N LEU A 138 12.95 -5.37 -3.14
CA LEU A 138 14.05 -5.47 -4.10
C LEU A 138 15.40 -5.31 -3.41
N LYS A 139 15.48 -4.41 -2.42
CA LYS A 139 16.68 -4.24 -1.61
C LYS A 139 17.03 -5.48 -0.80
N GLN A 140 16.04 -6.08 -0.11
CA GLN A 140 16.26 -7.34 0.62
C GLN A 140 16.75 -8.46 -0.31
N ILE A 141 16.21 -8.52 -1.53
CA ILE A 141 16.67 -9.46 -2.55
C ILE A 141 18.14 -9.19 -2.90
N PHE A 142 18.53 -7.94 -3.09
CA PHE A 142 19.91 -7.56 -3.40
C PHE A 142 20.89 -7.88 -2.26
N GLU A 143 20.47 -7.66 -1.01
CA GLU A 143 21.26 -8.04 0.16
C GLU A 143 21.44 -9.56 0.27
N ILE A 144 20.39 -10.36 0.02
CA ILE A 144 20.50 -11.83 0.04
C ILE A 144 21.40 -12.35 -1.09
N LEU A 145 21.36 -11.68 -2.25
CA LEU A 145 22.18 -12.02 -3.42
C LEU A 145 23.58 -11.38 -3.39
N ASP A 146 23.98 -10.75 -2.28
CA ASP A 146 25.26 -10.06 -2.08
C ASP A 146 25.61 -9.07 -3.22
N ILE A 147 24.59 -8.37 -3.72
CA ILE A 147 24.76 -7.30 -4.70
C ILE A 147 25.15 -6.05 -3.94
N GLU A 148 26.24 -5.38 -4.36
CA GLU A 148 26.66 -4.11 -3.76
C GLU A 148 25.50 -3.12 -3.76
N THR A 149 25.06 -2.74 -2.57
CA THR A 149 24.06 -1.69 -2.34
C THR A 149 24.69 -0.57 -1.53
N GLU A 150 24.29 0.67 -1.81
CA GLU A 150 24.77 1.82 -1.03
C GLU A 150 24.42 1.64 0.46
N PRO A 151 25.35 1.94 1.39
CA PRO A 151 25.13 1.74 2.82
C PRO A 151 23.94 2.56 3.33
N GLU A 152 23.12 1.97 4.19
CA GLU A 152 21.95 2.63 4.75
C GLU A 152 22.31 3.87 5.56
N LYS A 153 21.67 4.99 5.24
CA LYS A 153 21.57 6.12 6.16
C LYS A 153 20.56 5.74 7.24
N ILE A 154 21.02 5.72 8.49
CA ILE A 154 20.22 5.48 9.71
C ILE A 154 18.84 6.16 9.61
N GLU A 155 17.77 5.39 9.75
CA GLU A 155 16.39 5.90 9.67
C GLU A 155 16.16 7.00 10.71
N LYS A 156 16.00 8.25 10.25
CA LYS A 156 15.58 9.37 11.09
C LYS A 156 14.08 9.27 11.41
N GLU A 157 13.66 10.00 12.45
CA GLU A 157 12.28 10.25 12.90
C GLU A 157 11.28 10.58 11.75
N TRP A 158 11.79 11.09 10.64
CA TRP A 158 11.16 11.17 9.32
C TRP A 158 11.38 9.89 8.51
N SER A 159 10.96 8.73 9.03
CA SER A 159 11.00 7.51 8.24
C SER A 159 9.94 7.62 7.14
N LEU A 160 10.25 7.10 5.94
CA LEU A 160 9.29 7.08 4.83
C LEU A 160 7.95 6.43 5.24
N LYS A 161 7.99 5.49 6.21
CA LYS A 161 6.81 4.87 6.83
C LYS A 161 5.96 5.88 7.59
N ASN A 162 6.55 6.73 8.43
CA ASN A 162 5.82 7.76 9.18
C ASN A 162 5.16 8.79 8.25
N ILE A 163 5.88 9.21 7.20
CA ILE A 163 5.34 10.11 6.17
C ILE A 163 4.15 9.45 5.46
N LEU A 164 4.28 8.17 5.12
CA LEU A 164 3.22 7.42 4.43
C LEU A 164 1.97 7.26 5.29
N ILE A 165 2.13 6.93 6.57
CA ILE A 165 1.01 6.83 7.53
C ILE A 165 0.31 8.19 7.64
N ARG A 166 1.05 9.29 7.84
CA ARG A 166 0.45 10.64 7.91
C ARG A 166 -0.25 11.06 6.62
N SER A 167 0.35 10.72 5.47
CA SER A 167 -0.25 10.99 4.15
C SER A 167 -1.60 10.31 3.98
N PHE A 168 -1.85 9.19 4.66
CA PHE A 168 -3.16 8.53 4.73
C PHE A 168 -4.06 9.13 5.78
N THR A 169 -3.59 9.24 7.02
CA THR A 169 -4.46 9.52 8.15
C THR A 169 -4.99 10.95 8.13
N TYR A 170 -4.22 11.94 7.66
CA TYR A 170 -4.68 13.33 7.62
C TYR A 170 -5.87 13.54 6.67
N PRO A 171 -5.81 13.12 5.38
CA PRO A 171 -6.99 13.14 4.51
C PRO A 171 -8.18 12.35 5.09
N PHE A 172 -7.91 11.22 5.73
CA PHE A 172 -8.96 10.41 6.36
C PHE A 172 -9.65 11.16 7.51
N CYS A 173 -8.89 11.84 8.38
CA CYS A 173 -9.44 12.69 9.43
C CYS A 173 -10.31 13.82 8.86
N LEU A 174 -9.85 14.49 7.81
CA LEU A 174 -10.64 15.54 7.14
C LEU A 174 -11.94 14.99 6.54
N PHE A 175 -11.87 13.81 5.92
CA PHE A 175 -13.04 13.12 5.38
C PHE A 175 -14.05 12.77 6.49
N LEU A 176 -13.60 12.25 7.63
CA LEU A 176 -14.47 11.94 8.77
C LEU A 176 -15.12 13.18 9.39
N ILE A 177 -14.40 14.29 9.48
CA ILE A 177 -14.96 15.58 9.92
C ILE A 177 -16.04 16.04 8.93
N PHE A 178 -15.78 15.92 7.63
CA PHE A 178 -16.75 16.26 6.60
C PHE A 178 -18.03 15.42 6.71
N LEU A 179 -17.93 14.09 6.81
CA LEU A 179 -19.09 13.22 6.99
C LEU A 179 -19.89 13.58 8.25
N SER A 180 -19.18 13.90 9.34
CA SER A 180 -19.81 14.30 10.60
C SER A 180 -20.65 15.57 10.45
N ILE A 181 -20.12 16.60 9.79
CA ILE A 181 -20.80 17.90 9.63
C ILE A 181 -21.95 17.83 8.63
N PHE A 182 -21.74 17.17 7.49
CA PHE A 182 -22.66 17.26 6.35
C PHE A 182 -23.64 16.09 6.22
N LEU A 183 -23.39 14.96 6.88
CA LEU A 183 -24.29 13.80 6.84
C LEU A 183 -24.84 13.46 8.23
N TYR A 184 -23.97 13.21 9.20
CA TYR A 184 -24.41 12.67 10.49
C TYR A 184 -25.17 13.67 11.36
N ILE A 185 -24.72 14.93 11.44
CA ILE A 185 -25.42 15.97 12.19
C ILE A 185 -26.81 16.27 11.60
N PRO A 186 -26.97 16.49 10.28
CA PRO A 186 -28.28 16.70 9.66
C PRO A 186 -29.26 15.55 9.87
N GLU A 187 -28.79 14.30 9.92
CA GLU A 187 -29.60 13.11 10.19
C GLU A 187 -29.88 12.87 11.68
N GLY A 188 -29.42 13.75 12.58
CA GLY A 188 -29.63 13.63 14.02
C GLY A 188 -28.78 12.54 14.69
N GLN A 189 -27.76 12.02 14.00
CA GLN A 189 -26.87 10.96 14.49
C GLN A 189 -25.76 11.52 15.41
N TYR A 190 -26.14 12.17 16.50
CA TYR A 190 -25.20 12.89 17.38
C TYR A 190 -24.21 11.97 18.10
N LEU A 191 -24.63 10.77 18.51
CA LEU A 191 -23.74 9.81 19.18
C LEU A 191 -22.61 9.35 18.24
N LEU A 192 -22.95 9.04 16.98
CA LEU A 192 -21.98 8.65 15.96
C LEU A 192 -21.02 9.81 15.63
N THR A 193 -21.57 11.01 15.52
CA THR A 193 -20.80 12.25 15.31
C THR A 193 -19.78 12.45 16.43
N PHE A 194 -20.22 12.37 17.70
CA PHE A 194 -19.35 12.57 18.86
C PHE A 194 -18.23 11.54 18.93
N GLY A 195 -18.56 10.25 18.71
CA GLY A 195 -17.57 9.17 18.66
C GLY A 195 -16.54 9.38 17.55
N THR A 196 -17.00 9.74 16.35
CA THR A 196 -16.12 9.98 15.19
C THR A 196 -15.18 11.15 15.44
N LEU A 197 -15.70 12.30 15.90
CA LEU A 197 -14.88 13.49 16.16
C LEU A 197 -13.92 13.29 17.34
N SER A 198 -14.32 12.53 18.36
CA SER A 198 -13.44 12.19 19.48
C SER A 198 -12.25 11.32 19.03
N MET A 199 -12.49 10.32 18.17
CA MET A 199 -11.42 9.50 17.59
C MET A 199 -10.45 10.34 16.75
N VAL A 200 -10.98 11.22 15.88
CA VAL A 200 -10.18 12.12 15.06
C VAL A 200 -9.36 13.08 15.92
N GLY A 201 -9.99 13.71 16.92
CA GLY A 201 -9.32 14.63 17.84
C GLY A 201 -8.19 13.96 18.60
N PHE A 202 -8.42 12.75 19.12
CA PHE A 202 -7.39 11.99 19.83
C PHE A 202 -6.17 11.70 18.94
N TYR A 203 -6.39 11.25 17.70
CA TYR A 203 -5.30 11.00 16.75
C TYR A 203 -4.50 12.27 16.45
N LEU A 204 -5.17 13.37 16.07
CA LEU A 204 -4.52 14.62 15.69
C LEU A 204 -3.72 15.21 16.85
N VAL A 205 -4.28 15.20 18.07
CA VAL A 205 -3.57 15.68 19.26
C VAL A 205 -2.34 14.82 19.56
N SER A 206 -2.47 13.49 19.42
CA SER A 206 -1.35 12.56 19.64
C SER A 206 -0.21 12.78 18.64
N ASP A 207 -0.51 12.86 17.33
CA ASP A 207 0.52 13.06 16.31
C ASP A 207 1.15 14.46 16.39
N LEU A 208 0.35 15.51 16.66
CA LEU A 208 0.86 16.86 16.91
C LEU A 208 1.79 16.89 18.14
N ARG A 209 1.42 16.23 19.24
CA ARG A 209 2.28 16.12 20.43
C ARG A 209 3.58 15.41 20.10
N MET A 210 3.56 14.38 19.27
CA MET A 210 4.78 13.68 18.83
C MET A 210 5.68 14.60 17.99
N ILE A 211 5.11 15.34 17.03
CA ILE A 211 5.86 16.29 16.18
C ILE A 211 6.44 17.46 16.99
N LEU A 212 5.68 17.96 17.96
CA LEU A 212 6.06 19.11 18.79
C LEU A 212 6.97 18.74 19.97
N ARG A 213 7.17 17.44 20.25
CA ARG A 213 8.06 17.00 21.32
C ARG A 213 9.49 17.33 20.92
N LYS A 214 10.01 18.44 21.45
CA LYS A 214 11.44 18.79 21.33
C LYS A 214 12.28 17.62 21.79
N LYS A 215 13.25 17.23 20.98
CA LYS A 215 14.33 16.32 21.35
C LYS A 215 15.02 16.88 22.60
N THR A 216 14.73 16.33 23.77
CA THR A 216 15.64 16.48 24.91
C THR A 216 16.89 15.74 24.50
N ASN A 217 17.91 16.48 24.07
CA ASN A 217 19.25 15.93 23.95
C ASN A 217 19.57 15.27 25.29
N GLY A 218 19.80 13.95 25.27
CA GLY A 218 20.41 13.23 26.37
C GLY A 218 21.87 13.67 26.50
N ASN A 219 22.07 14.90 26.99
CA ASN A 219 23.25 15.27 27.74
C ASN A 219 22.74 15.44 29.17
N ASN A 220 22.91 14.40 29.98
CA ASN A 220 23.14 14.55 31.41
C ASN A 220 24.06 13.39 31.81
N VAL A 221 25.22 13.84 32.30
CA VAL A 221 26.37 13.18 32.94
C VAL A 221 26.10 11.81 33.55
#